data_AF-A0AAT9PQT8-F1
#
_entry.id   AF-A0AAT9PQT8-F1
#
_cell.length_a   1.000
_cell.length_b   1.000
_cell.length_c   1.000
_cell.angle_alpha   90.00
_cell.angle_beta   90.00
_cell.angle_gamma   90.00
#
_symmetry.space_group_name_H-M   'P 1'
#
loop_
_entity.id
_entity.type
_entity.pdbx_description
1 polymer ?
#
loop_
_entity_poly.entity_id
_entity_poly.type
_entity_poly.pdbx_seq_one_letter_code
_entity_poly.pdbx_strand_id
1 'polypeptide(L)'
;MTNPINFEAFMRTPAGRKLQAESEKYIADLKAERDKKKEDLKAKEFIYGELTTGASHLRNTQLYRVIEGVPSVVETNSWGQINNITPLKGYEDVTPALAEDIKNADPLTYRRLRANDLKDITKSDEYYQTEIYSENRPVELFDAYIQRPSNDSESPRYSQDWLDHYDSPKDFENGESKQLKQLGELYSTENLRVIAQDIRDLQTEIETIEKEIY
;
A
#
# COMPACT_ATOMS: atom_id res chain seq x y z
N MET A 1 -42.36 15.32 53.73
CA MET A 1 -41.97 13.89 53.64
C MET A 1 -41.84 13.55 52.16
N THR A 2 -40.62 13.49 51.64
CA THR A 2 -40.36 12.98 50.30
C THR A 2 -40.44 11.46 50.35
N ASN A 3 -41.52 10.88 49.82
CA ASN A 3 -41.59 9.44 49.64
C ASN A 3 -40.47 9.04 48.67
N PRO A 4 -39.50 8.20 49.07
CA PRO A 4 -38.56 7.66 48.11
C PRO A 4 -39.36 6.82 47.12
N ILE A 5 -39.34 7.20 45.85
CA ILE A 5 -39.87 6.37 44.78
C ILE A 5 -39.15 5.02 44.91
N ASN A 6 -39.89 3.95 45.19
CA ASN A 6 -39.33 2.61 45.16
C ASN A 6 -38.98 2.32 43.69
N PHE A 7 -37.69 2.44 43.37
CA PHE A 7 -37.17 2.27 42.01
C PHE A 7 -37.59 0.92 41.41
N GLU A 8 -37.58 -0.16 42.19
CA GLU A 8 -38.04 -1.47 41.73
C GLU A 8 -39.54 -1.48 41.39
N ALA A 9 -40.35 -0.75 42.16
CA ALA A 9 -41.78 -0.60 41.87
C ALA A 9 -42.00 0.23 40.59
N PHE A 10 -41.20 1.27 40.37
CA PHE A 10 -41.23 2.07 39.14
C PHE A 10 -40.81 1.25 37.91
N MET A 11 -39.71 0.49 37.98
CA MET A 11 -39.22 -0.34 36.88
C MET A 11 -40.22 -1.44 36.48
N ARG A 12 -41.10 -1.87 37.39
CA ARG A 12 -42.18 -2.83 37.09
C ARG A 12 -43.38 -2.22 36.35
N THR A 13 -43.51 -0.90 36.33
CA THR A 13 -44.58 -0.21 35.57
C THR A 13 -44.33 -0.26 34.06
N PRO A 14 -45.36 -0.07 33.21
CA PRO A 14 -45.16 0.04 31.76
C PRO A 14 -44.16 1.14 31.35
N ALA A 15 -44.15 2.27 32.06
CA ALA A 15 -43.21 3.36 31.81
C ALA A 15 -41.77 2.97 32.18
N GLY A 16 -41.57 2.32 33.33
CA GLY A 16 -40.25 1.84 33.76
C GLY A 16 -39.69 0.76 32.83
N ARG A 17 -40.53 -0.18 32.35
CA ARG A 17 -40.12 -1.17 31.34
C ARG A 17 -39.77 -0.55 30.00
N LYS A 18 -40.52 0.48 29.58
CA LYS A 18 -40.23 1.22 28.34
C LYS A 18 -38.89 1.95 28.45
N LEU A 19 -38.64 2.62 29.58
CA LEU A 19 -37.36 3.28 29.84
C LEU A 19 -36.21 2.26 29.84
N GLN A 20 -36.38 1.10 30.47
CA GLN A 20 -35.39 0.03 30.44
C GLN A 20 -35.09 -0.43 29.01
N ALA A 21 -36.12 -0.71 28.21
CA ALA A 21 -35.96 -1.14 26.83
C ALA A 21 -35.30 -0.06 25.95
N GLU A 22 -35.62 1.21 26.18
CA GLU A 22 -34.98 2.35 25.49
C GLU A 22 -33.49 2.47 25.89
N SER A 23 -33.16 2.30 27.17
CA SER A 23 -31.77 2.29 27.63
C SER A 23 -30.99 1.08 27.09
N GLU A 24 -31.57 -0.12 27.09
CA GLU A 24 -30.95 -1.32 26.52
C GLU A 24 -30.70 -1.15 25.01
N LYS A 25 -31.67 -0.59 24.28
CA LYS A 25 -31.53 -0.26 22.86
C LYS A 25 -30.44 0.79 22.64
N TYR A 26 -30.43 1.87 23.41
CA TYR A 26 -29.41 2.92 23.33
C TYR A 26 -28.00 2.33 23.51
N ILE A 27 -27.80 1.50 24.53
CA ILE A 27 -26.52 0.81 24.78
C ILE A 27 -26.16 -0.14 23.63
N ALA A 28 -27.13 -0.84 23.05
CA ALA A 28 -26.90 -1.72 21.91
C ALA A 28 -26.46 -0.94 20.66
N ASP A 29 -27.12 0.19 20.37
CA ASP A 29 -26.80 1.07 19.25
C ASP A 29 -25.38 1.67 19.42
N LEU A 30 -25.02 2.13 20.63
CA LEU A 30 -23.66 2.60 20.94
C LEU A 30 -22.60 1.51 20.75
N LYS A 31 -22.88 0.28 21.17
CA LYS A 31 -21.95 -0.86 20.96
C LYS A 31 -21.75 -1.15 19.48
N ALA A 32 -22.82 -1.15 18.69
CA ALA A 32 -22.73 -1.36 17.26
C ALA A 32 -21.94 -0.25 16.56
N GLU A 33 -22.13 1.01 16.95
CA GLU A 33 -21.35 2.14 16.45
C GLU A 33 -19.86 2.01 16.80
N ARG A 34 -19.55 1.70 18.07
CA ARG A 34 -18.18 1.46 18.54
C ARG A 34 -17.49 0.36 17.72
N ASP A 35 -18.19 -0.76 17.50
CA ASP A 35 -17.60 -1.91 16.81
C ASP A 35 -17.29 -1.58 15.35
N LYS A 36 -18.18 -0.84 14.67
CA LYS A 36 -17.91 -0.32 13.33
C LYS A 36 -16.69 0.62 13.32
N LYS A 37 -16.62 1.57 14.26
CA LYS A 37 -15.47 2.49 14.35
C LYS A 37 -14.15 1.76 14.65
N LYS A 38 -14.17 0.68 15.44
CA LYS A 38 -12.99 -0.18 15.69
C LYS A 38 -12.54 -0.91 14.42
N GLU A 39 -13.46 -1.34 13.58
CA GLU A 39 -13.14 -1.93 12.27
C GLU A 39 -12.50 -0.90 11.34
N ASP A 40 -13.09 0.30 11.24
CA ASP A 40 -12.56 1.41 10.45
C ASP A 40 -11.16 1.85 10.94
N LEU A 41 -10.96 1.92 12.27
CA LEU A 41 -9.66 2.23 12.88
C LEU A 41 -8.62 1.18 12.47
N LYS A 42 -8.93 -0.10 12.59
CA LYS A 42 -8.02 -1.20 12.23
C LYS A 42 -7.63 -1.13 10.75
N ALA A 43 -8.58 -0.81 9.88
CA ALA A 43 -8.30 -0.66 8.45
C ALA A 43 -7.37 0.54 8.18
N LYS A 44 -7.60 1.69 8.82
CA LYS A 44 -6.73 2.87 8.67
C LYS A 44 -5.34 2.64 9.26
N GLU A 45 -5.22 2.02 10.42
CA GLU A 45 -3.93 1.67 11.04
C GLU A 45 -3.13 0.71 10.15
N PHE A 46 -3.80 -0.27 9.52
CA PHE A 46 -3.17 -1.16 8.56
C PHE A 46 -2.63 -0.39 7.34
N ILE A 47 -3.47 0.43 6.70
CA ILE A 47 -3.06 1.24 5.53
C ILE A 47 -1.90 2.17 5.89
N TYR A 48 -1.99 2.86 7.03
CA TYR A 48 -0.93 3.74 7.51
C TYR A 48 0.39 2.98 7.73
N GLY A 49 0.31 1.78 8.32
CA GLY A 49 1.46 0.90 8.51
C GLY A 49 2.12 0.50 7.19
N GLU A 50 1.33 0.08 6.19
CA GLU A 50 1.86 -0.33 4.89
C GLU A 50 2.47 0.86 4.12
N LEU A 51 1.85 2.06 4.16
CA LEU A 51 2.41 3.24 3.49
C LEU A 51 3.69 3.77 4.15
N THR A 52 3.85 3.58 5.46
CA THR A 52 5.03 4.06 6.20
C THR A 52 6.19 3.07 6.22
N THR A 53 5.90 1.77 6.14
CA THR A 53 6.91 0.71 6.29
C THR A 53 6.94 -0.28 5.13
N GLY A 54 6.26 0.03 4.03
CA GLY A 54 6.14 -0.81 2.84
C GLY A 54 5.26 -2.03 3.06
N ALA A 55 4.75 -2.64 1.99
CA ALA A 55 3.92 -3.82 2.15
C ALA A 55 4.71 -4.99 2.78
N SER A 56 4.13 -5.68 3.76
CA SER A 56 4.86 -6.73 4.54
C SER A 56 5.59 -7.77 3.68
N HIS A 57 5.01 -8.19 2.56
CA HIS A 57 5.59 -9.15 1.62
C HIS A 57 6.70 -8.58 0.72
N LEU A 58 6.87 -7.25 0.71
CA LEU A 58 7.89 -6.53 -0.06
C LEU A 58 9.09 -6.10 0.82
N ARG A 59 9.12 -6.46 2.11
CA ARG A 59 10.21 -6.10 3.04
C ARG A 59 11.30 -7.18 3.04
N ASN A 60 12.56 -6.77 3.07
CA ASN A 60 13.73 -7.66 3.14
C ASN A 60 13.68 -8.83 2.13
N THR A 61 13.30 -8.53 0.89
CA THR A 61 13.08 -9.55 -0.13
C THR A 61 13.82 -9.21 -1.43
N GLN A 62 13.88 -10.20 -2.32
CA GLN A 62 14.39 -10.05 -3.68
C GLN A 62 13.21 -10.17 -4.65
N LEU A 63 13.13 -9.23 -5.57
CA LEU A 63 12.06 -9.14 -6.57
C LEU A 63 12.66 -9.21 -7.96
N TYR A 64 12.01 -9.92 -8.87
CA TYR A 64 12.37 -9.88 -10.28
C TYR A 64 11.71 -8.68 -10.95
N ARG A 65 12.51 -7.83 -11.62
CA ARG A 65 12.01 -6.70 -12.42
C ARG A 65 12.81 -6.58 -13.70
N VAL A 66 12.15 -6.14 -14.78
CA VAL A 66 12.81 -5.78 -16.03
C VAL A 66 12.93 -4.27 -16.09
N ILE A 67 14.15 -3.75 -16.07
CA ILE A 67 14.44 -2.32 -16.01
C ILE A 67 15.03 -1.90 -17.34
N GLU A 68 14.27 -1.12 -18.11
CA GLU A 68 14.68 -0.67 -19.45
C GLU A 68 15.22 -1.83 -20.32
N GLY A 69 14.54 -2.98 -20.21
CA GLY A 69 14.85 -4.18 -20.99
C GLY A 69 15.91 -5.09 -20.35
N VAL A 70 16.53 -4.68 -19.25
CA VAL A 70 17.51 -5.47 -18.50
C VAL A 70 16.80 -6.27 -17.39
N PRO A 71 16.80 -7.62 -17.44
CA PRO A 71 16.34 -8.46 -16.34
C PRO A 71 17.22 -8.24 -15.10
N SER A 72 16.61 -7.85 -13.99
CA SER A 72 17.32 -7.45 -12.77
C SER A 72 16.69 -8.05 -11.52
N VAL A 73 17.53 -8.23 -10.50
CA VAL A 73 17.14 -8.48 -9.12
C VAL A 73 17.10 -7.15 -8.39
N VAL A 74 15.96 -6.90 -7.76
CA VAL A 74 15.72 -5.72 -6.92
C VAL A 74 15.64 -6.19 -5.48
N GLU A 75 16.56 -5.70 -4.65
CA GLU A 75 16.60 -6.03 -3.22
C GLU A 75 15.96 -4.91 -2.41
N THR A 76 15.13 -5.28 -1.44
CA THR A 76 14.42 -4.33 -0.60
C THR A 76 14.90 -4.37 0.85
N ASN A 77 14.80 -3.24 1.54
CA ASN A 77 15.12 -3.13 2.96
C ASN A 77 13.92 -3.48 3.87
N SER A 78 14.08 -3.28 5.18
CA SER A 78 13.05 -3.56 6.18
C SER A 78 11.81 -2.66 6.12
N TRP A 79 11.86 -1.59 5.32
CA TRP A 79 10.75 -0.67 5.07
C TRP A 79 10.14 -0.86 3.67
N GLY A 80 10.48 -1.95 2.98
CA GLY A 80 9.95 -2.23 1.63
C GLY A 80 10.40 -1.20 0.59
N GLN A 81 11.54 -0.55 0.83
CA GLN A 81 12.16 0.38 -0.11
C GLN A 81 13.28 -0.31 -0.87
N ILE A 82 13.55 0.15 -2.08
CA ILE A 82 14.66 -0.34 -2.91
C ILE A 82 15.98 -0.02 -2.22
N ASN A 83 16.77 -1.07 -1.98
CA ASN A 83 18.10 -1.01 -1.40
C ASN A 83 19.19 -1.18 -2.46
N ASN A 84 18.97 -2.09 -3.42
CA ASN A 84 19.95 -2.41 -4.45
C ASN A 84 19.27 -2.95 -5.71
N ILE A 85 19.89 -2.72 -6.87
CA ILE A 85 19.46 -3.23 -8.16
C ILE A 85 20.66 -3.89 -8.82
N THR A 86 20.55 -5.17 -9.14
CA THR A 86 21.63 -5.94 -9.78
C THR A 86 21.10 -6.68 -11.01
N PRO A 87 21.67 -6.47 -12.22
CA PRO A 87 21.31 -7.24 -13.39
C PRO A 87 21.52 -8.74 -13.17
N LEU A 88 20.58 -9.55 -13.65
CA LEU A 88 20.71 -11.00 -13.66
C LEU A 88 21.80 -11.40 -14.66
N LYS A 89 22.79 -12.16 -14.18
CA LYS A 89 23.89 -12.69 -15.02
C LYS A 89 23.87 -14.21 -15.14
N GLY A 90 23.36 -14.91 -14.14
CA GLY A 90 23.34 -16.38 -14.08
C GLY A 90 22.42 -16.89 -12.99
N TYR A 91 22.23 -18.20 -12.95
CA TYR A 91 21.30 -18.84 -12.00
C TYR A 91 21.87 -18.95 -10.57
N GLU A 92 23.18 -18.78 -10.39
CA GLU A 92 23.87 -18.97 -9.10
C GLU A 92 23.41 -18.00 -8.01
N ASP A 93 23.02 -16.79 -8.39
CA ASP A 93 22.57 -15.73 -7.48
C ASP A 93 21.04 -15.74 -7.27
N VAL A 94 20.32 -16.70 -7.87
CA VAL A 94 18.85 -16.75 -7.85
C VAL A 94 18.35 -17.69 -6.76
N THR A 95 17.71 -17.13 -5.74
CA THR A 95 17.05 -17.93 -4.69
C THR A 95 15.89 -18.77 -5.27
N PRO A 96 15.50 -19.90 -4.65
CA PRO A 96 14.39 -20.70 -5.16
C PRO A 96 13.05 -19.93 -5.28
N ALA A 97 12.80 -18.99 -4.37
CA ALA A 97 11.62 -18.13 -4.42
C ALA A 97 11.67 -17.19 -5.63
N LEU A 98 12.81 -16.52 -5.83
CA LEU A 98 13.03 -15.64 -6.99
C LEU A 98 12.98 -16.41 -8.31
N ALA A 99 13.48 -17.65 -8.34
CA ALA A 99 13.42 -18.51 -9.53
C ALA A 99 11.97 -18.80 -9.96
N GLU A 100 11.07 -19.05 -9.00
CA GLU A 100 9.65 -19.25 -9.29
C GLU A 100 8.97 -17.95 -9.70
N ASP A 101 9.34 -16.81 -9.11
CA ASP A 101 8.88 -15.48 -9.52
C ASP A 101 9.26 -15.18 -10.98
N ILE A 102 10.54 -15.35 -11.34
CA ILE A 102 11.03 -15.20 -12.72
C ILE A 102 10.29 -16.15 -13.66
N LYS A 103 10.10 -17.42 -13.27
CA LYS A 103 9.40 -18.40 -14.11
C LYS A 103 7.96 -18.00 -14.42
N ASN A 104 7.27 -17.36 -13.48
CA ASN A 104 5.89 -16.93 -13.65
C ASN A 104 5.80 -15.60 -14.43
N ALA A 105 6.72 -14.67 -14.20
CA ALA A 105 6.73 -13.35 -14.84
C ALA A 105 7.33 -13.37 -16.26
N ASP A 106 8.48 -14.04 -16.44
CA ASP A 106 9.19 -14.17 -17.71
C ASP A 106 9.76 -15.61 -17.89
N PRO A 107 8.94 -16.53 -18.43
CA PRO A 107 9.34 -17.91 -18.67
C PRO A 107 10.55 -18.06 -19.61
N LEU A 108 10.78 -17.09 -20.51
CA LEU A 108 11.91 -17.13 -21.45
C LEU A 108 13.21 -16.80 -20.73
N THR A 109 13.22 -15.73 -19.93
CA THR A 109 14.36 -15.38 -19.07
C THR A 109 14.69 -16.51 -18.11
N TYR A 110 13.67 -17.13 -17.47
CA TYR A 110 13.89 -18.30 -16.61
C TYR A 110 14.57 -19.47 -17.35
N ARG A 111 14.09 -19.80 -18.57
CA ARG A 111 14.71 -20.86 -19.39
C ARG A 111 16.15 -20.55 -19.76
N ARG A 112 16.44 -19.29 -20.15
CA ARG A 112 17.80 -18.84 -20.50
C ARG A 112 18.74 -18.89 -19.31
N LEU A 113 18.29 -18.44 -18.13
CA LEU A 113 19.06 -18.55 -16.89
C LEU A 113 19.39 -20.00 -16.55
N ARG A 114 18.43 -20.92 -16.65
CA ARG A 114 18.66 -22.35 -16.41
C ARG A 114 19.60 -23.00 -17.42
N ALA A 115 19.62 -22.51 -18.65
CA ALA A 115 20.51 -22.96 -19.70
C ALA A 115 21.89 -22.26 -19.64
N ASN A 116 22.09 -21.30 -18.73
CA ASN A 116 23.25 -20.41 -18.68
C ASN A 116 23.52 -19.68 -20.02
N ASP A 117 22.44 -19.25 -20.68
CA ASP A 117 22.42 -18.57 -21.98
C ASP A 117 21.62 -17.25 -21.88
N LEU A 118 21.65 -16.60 -20.72
CA LEU A 118 21.14 -15.24 -20.60
C LEU A 118 22.16 -14.29 -21.23
N LYS A 119 21.71 -13.55 -22.25
CA LYS A 119 22.58 -12.59 -22.94
C LYS A 119 22.83 -11.38 -22.04
N ASP A 120 24.06 -10.89 -22.03
CA ASP A 120 24.38 -9.57 -21.48
C ASP A 120 23.67 -8.49 -22.30
N ILE A 121 22.82 -7.72 -21.63
CA ILE A 121 22.11 -6.57 -22.21
C ILE A 121 22.83 -5.31 -21.77
N THR A 122 23.20 -4.47 -22.74
CA THR A 122 23.85 -3.17 -22.47
C THR A 122 22.88 -2.27 -21.71
N LYS A 123 23.35 -1.69 -20.61
CA LYS A 123 22.60 -0.69 -19.82
C LYS A 123 22.57 0.64 -20.56
N SER A 124 21.38 1.21 -20.76
CA SER A 124 21.21 2.55 -21.33
C SER A 124 21.33 3.65 -20.25
N ASP A 125 21.31 4.92 -20.66
CA ASP A 125 21.27 6.04 -19.71
C ASP A 125 19.96 6.02 -18.90
N GLU A 126 18.84 5.62 -19.49
CA GLU A 126 17.55 5.46 -18.84
C GLU A 126 17.58 4.38 -17.75
N TYR A 127 18.37 3.32 -17.94
CA TYR A 127 18.59 2.30 -16.91
C TYR A 127 19.24 2.95 -15.67
N TYR A 128 20.28 3.76 -15.85
CA TYR A 128 20.94 4.44 -14.72
C TYR A 128 20.06 5.54 -14.11
N GLN A 129 19.27 6.26 -14.90
CA GLN A 129 18.27 7.19 -14.37
C GLN A 129 17.24 6.47 -13.50
N THR A 130 16.87 5.24 -13.88
CA THR A 130 15.97 4.40 -13.10
C THR A 130 16.62 3.92 -11.80
N GLU A 131 17.90 3.53 -11.83
CA GLU A 131 18.66 3.22 -10.60
C GLU A 131 18.70 4.43 -9.65
N ILE A 132 19.01 5.63 -10.17
CA ILE A 132 19.00 6.89 -9.38
C ILE A 132 17.61 7.16 -8.81
N TYR A 133 16.56 7.02 -9.61
CA TYR A 133 15.19 7.24 -9.15
C TYR A 133 14.82 6.30 -8.00
N SER A 134 15.27 5.04 -8.07
CA SER A 134 14.90 3.98 -7.13
C SER A 134 15.42 4.18 -5.72
N GLU A 135 16.48 4.98 -5.52
CA GLU A 135 17.16 5.13 -4.24
C GLU A 135 16.18 5.49 -3.11
N ASN A 136 16.06 4.59 -2.12
CA ASN A 136 15.17 4.72 -0.96
C ASN A 136 13.68 4.93 -1.31
N ARG A 137 13.24 4.51 -2.50
CA ARG A 137 11.82 4.56 -2.89
C ARG A 137 11.08 3.31 -2.47
N PRO A 138 9.82 3.42 -2.03
CA PRO A 138 8.89 2.29 -1.95
C PRO A 138 8.82 1.53 -3.28
N VAL A 139 8.72 0.21 -3.21
CA VAL A 139 8.64 -0.68 -4.39
C VAL A 139 7.48 -0.30 -5.31
N GLU A 140 6.33 0.08 -4.77
CA GLU A 140 5.14 0.42 -5.55
C GLU A 140 5.35 1.67 -6.40
N LEU A 141 6.08 2.67 -5.89
CA LEU A 141 6.47 3.86 -6.65
C LEU A 141 7.50 3.52 -7.71
N PHE A 142 8.47 2.67 -7.37
CA PHE A 142 9.45 2.18 -8.32
C PHE A 142 8.81 1.39 -9.47
N ASP A 143 7.90 0.47 -9.15
CA ASP A 143 7.19 -0.35 -10.12
C ASP A 143 6.35 0.52 -11.08
N ALA A 144 5.64 1.52 -10.56
CA ALA A 144 4.91 2.47 -11.39
C ALA A 144 5.84 3.32 -12.28
N TYR A 145 7.02 3.68 -11.77
CA TYR A 145 8.02 4.41 -12.55
C TYR A 145 8.56 3.56 -13.70
N ILE A 146 8.98 2.31 -13.46
CA ILE A 146 9.54 1.46 -14.52
C ILE A 146 8.49 0.94 -15.50
N GLN A 147 7.20 1.04 -15.19
CA GLN A 147 6.10 0.66 -16.09
C GLN A 147 5.54 1.86 -16.89
N ARG A 148 6.05 3.08 -16.66
CA ARG A 148 5.56 4.28 -17.35
C ARG A 148 5.67 4.12 -18.88
N PRO A 149 4.69 4.52 -19.69
CA PRO A 149 4.79 4.39 -21.15
C PRO A 149 5.86 5.29 -21.78
N SER A 150 6.51 4.82 -22.83
CA SER A 150 7.46 5.57 -23.66
C SER A 150 6.89 5.86 -25.04
N ASN A 151 7.33 6.96 -25.67
CA ASN A 151 7.05 7.26 -27.08
C ASN A 151 8.13 6.74 -28.04
N ASP A 152 9.24 6.22 -27.50
CA ASP A 152 10.33 5.63 -28.28
C ASP A 152 9.97 4.21 -28.71
N SER A 153 9.94 3.95 -30.01
CA SER A 153 9.55 2.65 -30.59
C SER A 153 10.52 1.52 -30.26
N GLU A 154 11.76 1.85 -29.90
CA GLU A 154 12.77 0.87 -29.50
C GLU A 154 12.74 0.58 -27.98
N SER A 155 11.98 1.37 -27.22
CA SER A 155 11.84 1.17 -25.79
C SER A 155 10.97 -0.05 -25.47
N PRO A 156 11.35 -0.88 -24.48
CA PRO A 156 10.49 -1.97 -24.00
C PRO A 156 9.18 -1.49 -23.37
N ARG A 157 9.07 -0.18 -23.08
CA ARG A 157 7.88 0.47 -22.53
C ARG A 157 7.08 1.23 -23.61
N TYR A 158 7.42 1.06 -24.88
CA TYR A 158 6.74 1.74 -25.97
C TYR A 158 5.22 1.51 -25.91
N SER A 159 4.46 2.60 -26.01
CA SER A 159 3.01 2.51 -26.19
C SER A 159 2.51 3.54 -27.19
N GLN A 160 1.57 3.14 -28.05
CA GLN A 160 1.01 4.04 -29.08
C GLN A 160 0.15 5.15 -28.47
N ASP A 161 -0.49 4.85 -27.34
CA ASP A 161 -1.36 5.72 -26.53
C ASP A 161 -0.61 6.36 -25.35
N TRP A 162 0.72 6.42 -25.39
CA TRP A 162 1.56 6.91 -24.28
C TRP A 162 1.06 8.24 -23.70
N LEU A 163 0.57 9.17 -24.54
CA LEU A 163 0.13 10.49 -24.12
C LEU A 163 -1.07 10.43 -23.16
N ASP A 164 -1.95 9.42 -23.28
CA ASP A 164 -3.13 9.26 -22.42
C ASP A 164 -2.75 8.92 -20.97
N HIS A 165 -1.51 8.47 -20.73
CA HIS A 165 -0.98 8.15 -19.42
C HIS A 165 -0.33 9.32 -18.70
N TYR A 166 -0.28 10.50 -19.32
CA TYR A 166 0.28 11.73 -18.74
C TYR A 166 -0.78 12.83 -18.71
N ASP A 167 -0.70 13.74 -17.73
CA ASP A 167 -1.61 14.90 -17.69
C ASP A 167 -1.14 16.01 -18.65
N SER A 168 0.16 16.03 -18.99
CA SER A 168 0.74 16.99 -19.91
C SER A 168 2.02 16.46 -20.58
N PRO A 169 2.46 17.05 -21.71
CA PRO A 169 3.77 16.73 -22.31
C PRO A 169 4.94 16.98 -21.37
N LYS A 170 4.84 17.98 -20.48
CA LYS A 170 5.87 18.27 -19.48
C LYS A 170 5.99 17.14 -18.45
N ASP A 171 4.88 16.51 -18.09
CA ASP A 171 4.91 15.36 -17.19
C ASP A 171 5.58 14.16 -17.84
N PHE A 172 5.37 13.96 -19.14
CA PHE A 172 6.10 12.96 -19.91
C PHE A 172 7.61 13.24 -19.91
N GLU A 173 8.03 14.47 -20.18
CA GLU A 173 9.45 14.87 -20.12
C GLU A 173 10.07 14.61 -18.73
N ASN A 174 9.28 14.77 -17.66
CA ASN A 174 9.71 14.49 -16.29
C ASN A 174 9.58 13.01 -15.88
N GLY A 175 8.96 12.15 -16.70
CA GLY A 175 8.66 10.75 -16.36
C GLY A 175 7.55 10.58 -15.32
N GLU A 176 6.67 11.57 -15.13
CA GLU A 176 5.60 11.61 -14.14
C GLU A 176 4.26 11.14 -14.72
N SER A 177 4.07 9.82 -14.86
CA SER A 177 2.77 9.29 -15.31
C SER A 177 1.66 9.59 -14.30
N LYS A 178 0.40 9.61 -14.75
CA LYS A 178 -0.79 9.78 -13.90
C LYS A 178 -0.80 8.81 -12.72
N GLN A 179 -0.50 7.55 -12.98
CA GLN A 179 -0.41 6.51 -11.94
C GLN A 179 0.69 6.84 -10.92
N LEU A 180 1.87 7.25 -11.40
CA LEU A 180 2.97 7.60 -10.52
C LEU A 180 2.65 8.80 -9.64
N LYS A 181 1.97 9.82 -10.19
CA LYS A 181 1.51 10.99 -9.43
C LYS A 181 0.52 10.60 -8.34
N GLN A 182 -0.50 9.80 -8.69
CA GLN A 182 -1.49 9.32 -7.71
C GLN A 182 -0.84 8.52 -6.57
N LEU A 183 0.11 7.64 -6.89
CA LEU A 183 0.87 6.92 -5.87
C LEU A 183 1.76 7.88 -5.07
N GLY A 184 2.40 8.85 -5.73
CA GLY A 184 3.23 9.85 -5.06
C GLY A 184 2.44 10.67 -4.05
N GLU A 185 1.20 11.04 -4.37
CA GLU A 185 0.27 11.70 -3.45
C GLU A 185 -0.10 10.81 -2.28
N LEU A 186 -0.39 9.52 -2.53
CA LEU A 186 -0.70 8.55 -1.47
C LEU A 186 0.46 8.38 -0.47
N TYR A 187 1.69 8.35 -0.96
CA TYR A 187 2.91 8.27 -0.15
C TYR A 187 3.40 9.62 0.38
N SER A 188 2.71 10.72 0.06
CA SER A 188 3.13 12.05 0.49
C SER A 188 3.03 12.22 2.00
N THR A 189 3.94 13.01 2.57
CA THR A 189 3.92 13.37 4.00
C THR A 189 2.59 13.98 4.42
N GLU A 190 1.96 14.76 3.55
CA GLU A 190 0.67 15.37 3.85
C GLU A 190 -0.44 14.33 3.94
N ASN A 191 -0.54 13.41 2.98
CA ASN A 191 -1.52 12.33 3.04
C ASN A 191 -1.30 11.43 4.27
N LEU A 192 -0.05 11.08 4.58
CA LEU A 192 0.29 10.34 5.79
C LEU A 192 -0.13 11.08 7.07
N ARG A 193 0.01 12.40 7.09
CA ARG A 193 -0.43 13.23 8.21
C ARG A 193 -1.95 13.24 8.36
N VAL A 194 -2.70 13.32 7.25
CA VAL A 194 -4.16 13.24 7.25
C VAL A 194 -4.62 11.89 7.81
N ILE A 195 -4.06 10.77 7.32
CA ILE A 195 -4.39 9.43 7.82
C ILE A 195 -4.08 9.30 9.31
N ALA A 196 -2.92 9.81 9.76
CA ALA A 196 -2.55 9.79 11.17
C ALA A 196 -3.49 10.62 12.06
N GLN A 197 -4.03 11.72 11.54
CA GLN A 197 -5.04 12.51 12.24
C GLN A 197 -6.37 11.76 12.33
N ASP A 198 -6.85 11.18 11.23
CA ASP A 198 -8.08 10.37 11.21
C ASP A 198 -8.02 9.21 12.22
N ILE A 199 -6.86 8.56 12.36
CA ILE A 199 -6.63 7.50 13.34
C ILE A 199 -6.83 8.03 14.77
N ARG A 200 -6.27 9.21 15.09
CA ARG A 200 -6.42 9.82 16.42
C ARG A 200 -7.85 10.23 16.72
N ASP A 201 -8.54 10.77 15.71
CA ASP A 201 -9.94 11.18 15.83
C ASP A 201 -10.83 9.96 16.11
N LEU A 202 -10.65 8.86 15.36
CA LEU A 202 -11.36 7.59 15.61
C LEU A 202 -11.06 7.01 17.00
N GLN A 203 -9.80 7.03 17.44
CA GLN A 203 -9.43 6.57 18.78
C GLN A 203 -10.16 7.38 19.87
N THR A 204 -10.26 8.71 19.69
CA THR A 204 -10.95 9.61 20.62
C THR A 204 -12.46 9.38 20.63
N GLU A 205 -13.07 9.17 19.47
CA GLU A 205 -14.50 8.85 19.33
C GLU A 205 -14.84 7.52 20.00
N ILE A 206 -14.02 6.48 19.77
CA ILE A 206 -14.18 5.16 20.41
C ILE A 206 -14.10 5.30 21.94
N GLU A 207 -13.10 6.03 22.45
CA GLU A 207 -12.96 6.25 23.90
C GLU A 207 -14.18 6.98 24.49
N THR A 208 -14.72 7.95 23.76
CA THR A 208 -15.92 8.69 24.16
C THR A 208 -17.15 7.78 24.24
N ILE A 209 -17.37 6.94 23.21
CA ILE A 209 -18.47 5.96 23.22
C ILE A 209 -18.29 4.94 24.35
N GLU A 210 -17.06 4.49 24.61
CA GLU A 210 -16.79 3.55 25.71
C GLU A 210 -17.12 4.13 27.09
N LYS A 211 -16.88 5.44 27.31
CA LYS A 211 -17.29 6.16 28.54
C LYS A 211 -18.81 6.34 28.67
N GLU A 212 -19.56 6.31 27.58
CA GLU A 212 -21.03 6.36 27.63
C GLU A 212 -21.66 4.98 27.91
N ILE A 213 -20.95 3.91 27.56
CA ILE A 213 -21.40 2.53 27.79
C ILE A 213 -21.12 2.07 29.23
N TYR A 214 -20.00 2.49 29.84
CA TYR A 214 -19.50 2.03 31.14
C TYR A 214 -19.43 3.15 32.18
#